data_AF-A0A3A0C4B1-F1
#
_entry.id   AF-A0A3A0C4B1-F1
#
_cell.length_a   1.000
_cell.length_b   1.000
_cell.length_c   1.000
_cell.angle_alpha   90.00
_cell.angle_beta   90.00
_cell.angle_gamma   90.00
#
_symmetry.space_group_name_H-M   'P 1'
#
loop_
_entity.id
_entity.type
_entity.pdbx_description
1 polymer ?
#
loop_
_entity_poly.entity_id
_entity_poly.type
_entity_poly.pdbx_seq_one_letter_code
_entity_poly.pdbx_strand_id
1 'polypeptide(L)'
;MLDQLQQATDVTNGALEMSFELAAPMLVAALVVGLVISIFQTATSIQDQTLSFVPKILVIGALLLLLFPWMSRTLIEYTEVLWRDVMPTFMVARPAGA
;
A
#
# COMPACT_ATOMS: atom_id res chain seq x y z
N MET A 1 -22.73 -20.72 8.75
CA MET A 1 -21.29 -21.01 9.01
C MET A 1 -20.48 -20.95 7.72
N LEU A 2 -20.92 -21.60 6.64
CA LEU A 2 -20.25 -21.51 5.33
C LEU A 2 -20.18 -20.07 4.80
N ASP A 3 -21.27 -19.29 4.93
CA ASP A 3 -21.30 -17.88 4.51
C ASP A 3 -20.30 -16.99 5.27
N GLN A 4 -20.00 -17.32 6.54
CA GLN A 4 -19.03 -16.58 7.37
C GLN A 4 -17.59 -16.83 6.91
N LEU A 5 -17.28 -18.07 6.51
CA LEU A 5 -15.97 -18.43 5.96
C LEU A 5 -15.76 -17.82 4.57
N GLN A 6 -16.84 -17.74 3.78
CA GLN A 6 -16.81 -17.12 2.48
C GLN A 6 -16.60 -15.61 2.60
N GLN A 7 -17.32 -14.94 3.52
CA GLN A 7 -17.12 -13.52 3.81
C GLN A 7 -15.69 -13.20 4.28
N ALA A 8 -15.10 -14.04 5.13
CA ALA A 8 -13.71 -13.87 5.56
C ALA A 8 -12.72 -14.00 4.38
N THR A 9 -12.99 -14.88 3.43
CA THR A 9 -12.16 -15.06 2.23
C THR A 9 -12.28 -13.86 1.29
N ASP A 10 -13.49 -13.32 1.11
CA ASP A 10 -13.74 -12.17 0.24
C ASP A 10 -13.07 -10.89 0.76
N VAL A 11 -13.15 -10.65 2.08
CA VAL A 11 -12.42 -9.56 2.74
C VAL A 11 -10.90 -9.73 2.57
N THR A 12 -10.39 -10.96 2.65
CA THR A 12 -8.95 -11.21 2.47
C THR A 12 -8.52 -10.93 1.03
N ASN A 13 -9.30 -11.35 0.04
CA ASN A 13 -9.03 -11.09 -1.38
C ASN A 13 -9.08 -9.59 -1.68
N GLY A 14 -10.09 -8.87 -1.18
CA GLY A 14 -10.19 -7.41 -1.35
C GLY A 14 -8.99 -6.67 -0.73
N ALA A 15 -8.53 -7.09 0.45
CA ALA A 15 -7.33 -6.52 1.07
C ALA A 15 -6.06 -6.77 0.23
N LEU A 16 -5.93 -7.95 -0.38
CA LEU A 16 -4.79 -8.28 -1.24
C LEU A 16 -4.82 -7.45 -2.52
N GLU A 17 -5.96 -7.36 -3.21
CA GLU A 17 -6.13 -6.54 -4.41
C GLU A 17 -5.78 -5.08 -4.14
N MET A 18 -6.31 -4.52 -3.06
CA MET A 18 -6.00 -3.18 -2.61
C MET A 18 -4.49 -3.00 -2.32
N SER A 19 -3.88 -3.95 -1.62
CA SER A 19 -2.44 -3.90 -1.32
C SER A 19 -1.59 -3.91 -2.59
N PHE A 20 -1.98 -4.70 -3.58
CA PHE A 20 -1.33 -4.72 -4.89
C PHE A 20 -1.51 -3.40 -5.64
N GLU A 21 -2.71 -2.82 -5.61
CA GLU A 21 -3.00 -1.53 -6.23
C GLU A 21 -2.14 -0.42 -5.61
N LEU A 22 -2.04 -0.35 -4.28
CA LEU A 22 -1.18 0.61 -3.58
C LEU A 22 0.32 0.38 -3.88
N ALA A 23 0.75 -0.89 -3.91
CA ALA A 23 2.16 -1.23 -4.08
C ALA A 23 2.64 -1.05 -5.53
N ALA A 24 1.81 -1.32 -6.53
CA ALA A 24 2.18 -1.31 -7.94
C ALA A 24 2.82 0.02 -8.42
N PRO A 25 2.19 1.20 -8.25
CA PRO A 25 2.78 2.46 -8.71
C PRO A 25 4.03 2.82 -7.91
N MET A 26 4.06 2.48 -6.61
CA MET A 26 5.22 2.75 -5.77
C MET A 26 6.43 1.87 -6.12
N LEU A 27 6.20 0.60 -6.43
CA LEU A 27 7.23 -0.34 -6.87
C LEU A 27 7.82 0.06 -8.22
N VAL A 28 6.97 0.38 -9.21
CA VAL A 28 7.42 0.81 -10.54
C VAL A 28 8.27 2.07 -10.42
N ALA A 29 7.80 3.06 -9.66
CA ALA A 29 8.53 4.30 -9.48
C ALA A 29 9.85 4.09 -8.70
N ALA A 30 9.85 3.30 -7.63
CA ALA A 30 11.06 2.98 -6.89
C ALA A 30 12.08 2.23 -7.76
N LEU A 31 11.62 1.36 -8.66
CA LEU A 31 12.48 0.61 -9.58
C LEU A 31 13.09 1.52 -10.63
N VAL A 32 12.30 2.40 -11.27
CA VAL A 32 12.80 3.39 -12.24
C VAL A 32 13.81 4.32 -11.60
N VAL A 33 13.48 4.90 -10.43
CA VAL A 33 14.36 5.83 -9.71
C VAL A 33 15.64 5.12 -9.26
N GLY A 34 15.52 3.91 -8.70
CA GLY A 34 16.65 3.12 -8.26
C GLY A 34 17.61 2.78 -9.41
N LEU A 35 17.06 2.44 -10.58
CA LEU A 35 17.83 2.15 -11.79
C LEU A 35 18.54 3.39 -12.33
N VAL A 36 17.84 4.52 -12.43
CA VAL A 36 18.42 5.79 -12.90
C VAL A 36 19.59 6.18 -12.00
N ILE A 37 19.39 6.17 -10.69
CA ILE A 37 20.42 6.54 -9.72
C ILE A 37 21.62 5.58 -9.78
N SER A 38 21.40 4.26 -9.92
CA SER A 38 22.50 3.28 -9.99
C SER A 38 23.36 3.45 -11.26
N ILE A 39 22.72 3.79 -12.39
CA ILE A 39 23.41 4.12 -13.64
C ILE A 39 24.26 5.38 -13.46
N PHE A 40 23.71 6.44 -12.86
CA PHE A 40 24.46 7.69 -12.63
C PHE A 40 25.64 7.51 -11.67
N GLN A 41 25.48 6.72 -10.62
CA GLN A 41 26.56 6.36 -9.70
C GLN A 41 27.69 5.63 -10.42
N THR A 42 27.34 4.66 -11.28
CA THR A 42 28.31 3.88 -12.05
C THR A 42 28.98 4.70 -13.14
N ALA A 43 28.23 5.49 -13.91
CA ALA A 43 28.72 6.27 -15.03
C ALA A 43 29.68 7.40 -14.64
N THR A 44 29.52 7.97 -13.44
CA THR A 44 30.39 9.05 -12.93
C THR A 44 31.53 8.51 -12.06
N SER A 45 31.62 7.19 -11.86
CA SER A 45 32.59 6.54 -10.94
C SER A 45 32.56 7.09 -9.50
N ILE A 46 31.46 7.72 -9.09
CA ILE A 46 31.28 8.22 -7.72
C ILE A 46 30.73 7.07 -6.88
N GLN A 47 31.61 6.39 -6.16
CA GLN A 47 31.30 5.28 -5.25
C GLN A 47 31.12 5.73 -3.79
N ASP A 48 30.95 7.04 -3.54
CA ASP A 48 30.71 7.55 -2.20
C ASP A 48 29.24 7.31 -1.79
N GLN A 49 29.04 6.34 -0.90
CA GLN A 49 27.71 5.91 -0.44
C GLN A 49 26.90 7.05 0.17
N THR A 50 27.56 8.06 0.75
CA THR A 50 26.92 9.21 1.42
C THR A 50 26.27 10.16 0.42
N LEU A 51 26.96 10.41 -0.71
CA LEU A 51 26.52 11.34 -1.76
C LEU A 51 25.39 10.75 -2.62
N SER A 52 25.37 9.43 -2.72
CA SER A 52 24.31 8.61 -3.32
C SER A 52 22.99 8.64 -2.52
N PHE A 53 23.06 8.85 -1.20
CA PHE A 53 21.93 8.68 -0.30
C PHE A 53 20.94 9.85 -0.38
N VAL A 54 21.45 11.08 -0.45
CA VAL A 54 20.64 12.31 -0.43
C VAL A 54 19.70 12.43 -1.64
N PRO A 55 20.15 12.27 -2.90
CA PRO A 55 19.26 12.35 -4.06
C PRO A 55 18.18 11.28 -4.00
N LYS A 56 18.52 10.08 -3.53
CA LYS A 56 17.60 8.94 -3.44
C LYS A 56 16.46 9.21 -2.45
N ILE A 57 16.76 9.77 -1.27
CA ILE A 57 15.74 10.15 -0.28
C ILE A 57 14.82 11.24 -0.83
N LEU A 58 15.39 12.28 -1.46
CA LEU A 58 14.59 13.38 -2.00
C LEU A 58 13.60 12.90 -3.06
N VAL A 59 14.04 12.03 -3.97
CA VAL A 59 13.18 11.50 -5.02
C VAL A 59 12.10 10.58 -4.43
N ILE A 60 12.46 9.64 -3.55
CA ILE A 60 11.47 8.74 -2.90
C ILE A 60 10.48 9.55 -2.04
N GLY A 61 10.97 10.55 -1.30
CA GLY A 61 10.14 11.42 -0.47
C GLY A 61 9.16 12.25 -1.29
N ALA A 62 9.61 12.86 -2.39
CA ALA A 62 8.75 13.58 -3.32
C ALA A 62 7.69 12.64 -3.93
N LEU A 63 8.09 11.43 -4.30
CA LEU A 63 7.19 10.44 -4.85
C LEU A 63 6.11 10.02 -3.83
N LEU A 64 6.51 9.77 -2.58
CA LEU A 64 5.58 9.46 -1.49
C LEU A 64 4.58 10.61 -1.30
N LEU A 65 5.03 11.86 -1.26
CA LEU A 65 4.14 13.02 -1.13
C LEU A 65 3.12 13.14 -2.26
N LEU A 66 3.51 12.79 -3.50
CA LEU A 66 2.59 12.80 -4.65
C LEU A 66 1.57 11.66 -4.58
N LEU A 67 1.98 10.46 -4.17
CA LEU A 67 1.08 9.30 -4.06
C LEU A 67 0.25 9.32 -2.77
N PHE A 68 0.68 10.05 -1.74
CA PHE A 68 0.08 10.05 -0.41
C PHE A 68 -1.43 10.35 -0.40
N PRO A 69 -1.95 11.37 -1.11
CA PRO A 69 -3.39 11.66 -1.13
C PRO A 69 -4.21 10.52 -1.74
N TRP A 70 -3.67 9.87 -2.77
CA TRP A 70 -4.33 8.76 -3.44
C TRP A 70 -4.33 7.49 -2.58
N MET A 71 -3.17 7.10 -2.02
CA MET A 71 -3.05 5.97 -1.11
C MET A 71 -3.98 6.10 0.10
N SER A 72 -4.10 7.32 0.64
CA SER A 72 -4.99 7.62 1.77
C SER A 72 -6.47 7.46 1.39
N ARG A 73 -6.88 7.89 0.19
CA ARG A 73 -8.25 7.70 -0.29
C ARG A 73 -8.60 6.22 -0.43
N THR A 74 -7.74 5.44 -1.08
CA THR A 74 -7.96 4.00 -1.27
C THR A 74 -8.05 3.26 0.08
N LEU A 75 -7.23 3.64 1.06
CA LEU A 75 -7.31 3.12 2.44
C LEU A 75 -8.63 3.42 3.13
N ILE A 76 -9.11 4.66 3.00
CA ILE A 76 -10.38 5.09 3.59
C ILE A 76 -11.55 4.36 2.92
N GLU A 77 -11.58 4.31 1.59
CA GLU A 77 -12.61 3.63 0.80
C GLU A 77 -12.73 2.15 1.19
N TYR A 78 -11.59 1.44 1.27
CA TYR A 78 -11.60 0.04 1.71
C TYR A 78 -12.08 -0.12 3.16
N THR A 79 -11.69 0.79 4.04
CA THR A 79 -12.14 0.79 5.44
C THR A 79 -13.65 1.03 5.55
N GLU A 80 -14.21 1.91 4.72
CA GLU A 80 -15.66 2.17 4.68
C GLU A 80 -16.45 0.96 4.18
N VAL A 81 -15.94 0.26 3.15
CA VAL A 81 -16.52 -1.00 2.66
C VAL A 81 -16.50 -2.06 3.75
N LEU A 82 -15.33 -2.25 4.39
CA LEU A 82 -15.19 -3.20 5.49
C LEU A 82 -16.17 -2.89 6.63
N TRP A 83 -16.28 -1.61 7.01
CA TRP A 83 -17.18 -1.19 8.08
C TRP A 83 -18.66 -1.44 7.73
N ARG A 84 -19.08 -1.21 6.48
CA ARG A 84 -20.45 -1.47 6.03
C ARG A 84 -20.78 -2.96 6.00
N ASP A 85 -19.86 -3.80 5.55
CA ASP A 85 -20.16 -5.21 5.25
C ASP A 85 -19.92 -6.13 6.45
N VAL A 86 -18.97 -5.77 7.32
CA VAL A 86 -18.56 -6.62 8.46
C VAL A 86 -19.26 -6.22 9.77
N MET A 87 -19.50 -4.92 10.00
CA MET A 87 -20.12 -4.45 11.26
C MET A 87 -21.52 -5.03 11.53
N PRO A 88 -22.44 -5.13 10.55
CA PRO A 88 -23.78 -5.69 10.79
C PRO A 88 -23.71 -7.16 11.22
N THR A 89 -22.78 -7.92 10.67
CA THR A 89 -22.57 -9.33 10.99
C THR A 89 -22.17 -9.53 12.45
N PHE A 90 -21.23 -8.71 12.97
CA PHE A 90 -20.82 -8.78 14.38
C PHE A 90 -21.90 -8.28 15.35
N MET A 91 -22.70 -7.29 14.95
CA MET A 91 -23.80 -6.82 15.79
C MET A 91 -24.94 -7.83 15.91
N VAL A 92 -25.26 -8.56 14.83
CA VAL A 92 -26.29 -9.61 14.83
C VAL A 92 -25.80 -10.88 15.52
N ALA A 93 -24.50 -11.16 15.50
CA ALA A 93 -23.89 -12.33 16.15
C ALA A 93 -23.70 -12.19 17.67
N ARG A 94 -24.02 -11.04 18.27
CA ARG A 94 -24.01 -10.88 19.73
C ARG A 94 -25.37 -11.28 20.30
N PRO A 95 -25.50 -12.43 20.99
CA PRO A 95 -26.71 -12.72 21.76
C PRO A 95 -26.87 -11.65 22.85
N ALA A 96 -27.95 -10.90 22.78
CA ALA A 96 -28.44 -10.13 23.92
C ALA A 96 -28.94 -11.13 24.98
N GLY A 97 -28.04 -11.57 25.85
CA GLY A 97 -28.36 -12.46 26.97
C GLY A 97 -27.94 -13.92 26.77
N ALA A 98 -26.76 -14.24 27.27
CA ALA A 98 -26.44 -15.49 27.96
C ALA A 98 -25.48 -15.14 29.11
#